data_AF-A0A4P8NX38-F1
#
_entry.id   AF-A0A4P8NX38-F1
#
_cell.length_a   1.000
_cell.length_b   1.000
_cell.length_c   1.000
_cell.angle_alpha   90.00
_cell.angle_beta   90.00
_cell.angle_gamma   90.00
#
_symmetry.space_group_name_H-M   'P 1'
#
loop_
_entity.id
_entity.type
_entity.pdbx_description
1 polymer ?
#
loop_
_entity_poly.entity_id
_entity_poly.type
_entity_poly.pdbx_seq_one_letter_code
_entity_poly.pdbx_strand_id
1 'polypeptide(L)'
;MAFLLTSVILIALVGVLYLVSFWASITNRTIEKLSAYECGLEPIGDARMKFDILYYVIGILYLIFDLEIIFLFPLATVLFSIGSLLAVWVVMIFLIILTIGFLYEWFHGALEIVTLPTIYIYYISIML
;
A
#
# COMPACT_ATOMS: atom_id res chain seq x y z
N MET A 1 19.18 24.97 1.30
CA MET A 1 18.66 25.83 0.20
C MET A 1 18.46 25.06 -1.09
N ALA A 2 19.49 24.37 -1.63
CA ALA A 2 19.38 23.62 -2.89
C ALA A 2 18.27 22.55 -2.89
N PHE A 3 18.14 21.75 -1.81
CA PHE A 3 17.09 20.72 -1.69
C PHE A 3 15.66 21.29 -1.73
N LEU A 4 15.44 22.43 -1.06
CA LEU A 4 14.15 23.12 -1.06
C LEU A 4 13.84 23.72 -2.43
N LEU A 5 14.85 24.24 -3.13
CA LEU A 5 14.70 24.76 -4.47
C LEU A 5 14.29 23.64 -5.44
N THR A 6 14.97 22.48 -5.36
CA THR A 6 14.67 21.33 -6.23
C THR A 6 13.28 20.76 -6.00
N SER A 7 12.82 20.65 -4.75
CA SER A 7 11.48 20.13 -4.46
C SER A 7 10.37 21.06 -4.97
N VAL A 8 10.55 22.37 -4.83
CA VAL A 8 9.61 23.37 -5.35
C VAL A 8 9.54 23.31 -6.88
N ILE A 9 10.67 23.17 -7.57
CA ILE A 9 10.71 23.04 -9.02
C ILE A 9 9.96 21.78 -9.49
N LEU A 10 10.14 20.64 -8.81
CA LEU A 10 9.46 19.39 -9.16
C LEU A 10 7.95 19.49 -8.98
N ILE A 11 7.50 20.07 -7.86
CA ILE A 11 6.06 20.27 -7.60
C ILE A 11 5.46 21.21 -8.65
N ALA A 12 6.16 22.31 -8.96
CA ALA A 12 5.72 23.25 -10.00
C ALA A 12 5.64 22.59 -11.38
N LEU A 13 6.63 21.75 -11.73
CA LEU A 13 6.64 21.00 -12.99
C LEU A 13 5.42 20.07 -13.11
N VAL A 14 5.14 19.28 -12.06
CA VAL A 14 3.97 18.40 -12.03
C VAL A 14 2.67 19.20 -12.16
N GLY A 15 2.58 20.35 -11.47
CA GLY A 15 1.43 21.25 -11.56
C GLY A 15 1.23 21.81 -12.97
N VAL A 16 2.31 22.27 -13.62
CA VAL A 16 2.25 22.78 -15.01
C VAL A 16 1.83 21.68 -15.98
N LEU A 17 2.39 20.48 -15.85
CA LEU A 17 2.02 19.34 -16.71
C LEU A 17 0.54 18.96 -16.53
N TYR A 18 0.03 18.99 -15.31
CA TYR A 18 -1.39 18.78 -15.03
C TYR A 18 -2.26 19.86 -15.70
N LEU A 19 -1.89 21.14 -15.56
CA LEU A 19 -2.64 22.26 -16.15
C LEU A 19 -2.63 22.22 -17.68
N VAL A 20 -1.49 21.91 -18.29
CA VAL A 20 -1.37 21.72 -19.74
C VAL A 20 -2.24 20.55 -20.19
N SER A 21 -2.22 19.43 -19.46
CA SER A 21 -3.07 18.27 -19.78
C SER A 21 -4.55 18.60 -19.66
N PHE A 22 -4.93 19.40 -18.66
CA PHE A 22 -6.31 19.84 -18.45
C PHE A 22 -6.78 20.78 -19.58
N TRP A 23 -5.95 21.75 -19.99
CA TRP A 23 -6.28 22.70 -21.06
C TRP A 23 -6.22 22.07 -22.46
N ALA A 24 -5.29 21.16 -22.71
CA ALA A 24 -5.17 20.47 -23.99
C ALA A 24 -6.24 19.37 -24.16
N SER A 25 -6.94 18.97 -23.10
CA SER A 25 -7.97 17.93 -23.16
C SER A 25 -9.24 18.44 -23.85
N ILE A 26 -9.58 17.83 -24.99
CA ILE A 26 -10.86 18.05 -25.67
C ILE A 26 -11.96 17.32 -24.86
N THR A 27 -12.64 18.06 -24.01
CA THR A 27 -13.66 17.50 -23.11
C THR A 27 -15.05 17.49 -23.76
N ASN A 28 -15.40 16.41 -24.45
CA ASN A 28 -16.79 16.14 -24.83
C ASN A 28 -17.46 15.40 -23.67
N ARG A 29 -18.14 16.15 -22.79
CA ARG A 29 -18.84 15.63 -21.61
C ARG A 29 -20.25 15.17 -21.98
N THR A 30 -20.38 13.94 -22.46
CA THR A 30 -21.68 13.28 -22.63
C THR A 30 -22.09 12.59 -21.34
N ILE A 31 -23.40 12.43 -21.10
CA ILE A 31 -23.95 11.78 -19.90
C ILE A 31 -23.36 10.37 -19.74
N GLU A 32 -23.25 9.62 -20.85
CA GLU A 32 -22.65 8.27 -20.89
C GLU A 32 -21.15 8.23 -20.59
N LYS A 33 -20.42 9.34 -20.75
CA LYS A 33 -18.99 9.43 -20.42
C LYS A 33 -18.77 9.84 -18.95
N LEU A 34 -19.81 10.39 -18.32
CA LEU A 34 -19.80 10.81 -16.93
C LEU A 34 -20.35 9.73 -15.98
N SER A 35 -21.01 8.70 -16.51
CA SER A 35 -21.44 7.52 -15.75
C SER A 35 -20.28 6.55 -15.50
N ALA A 36 -20.40 5.75 -14.44
CA ALA A 36 -19.43 4.70 -14.13
C ALA A 36 -19.48 3.61 -15.21
N TYR A 37 -18.38 3.43 -15.94
CA TYR A 37 -18.32 2.53 -17.09
C TYR A 37 -17.83 1.15 -16.67
N GLU A 38 -18.74 0.25 -16.32
CA GLU A 38 -18.44 -1.15 -16.01
C GLU A 38 -19.20 -2.11 -16.95
N CYS A 39 -18.98 -1.97 -18.26
CA CYS A 39 -19.52 -2.89 -19.26
C CYS A 39 -21.05 -2.85 -19.46
N GLY A 40 -21.71 -1.73 -19.12
CA GLY A 40 -23.17 -1.57 -19.32
C GLY A 40 -24.03 -2.11 -18.16
N LEU A 41 -23.42 -2.38 -17.01
CA LEU A 41 -24.11 -2.71 -15.77
C LEU A 41 -24.05 -1.50 -14.81
N GLU A 42 -25.18 -1.14 -14.20
CA GLU A 42 -25.16 -0.20 -13.09
C GLU A 42 -24.34 -0.79 -11.92
N PRO A 43 -23.58 0.01 -11.16
CA PRO A 43 -22.81 -0.48 -10.03
C PRO A 43 -23.73 -1.20 -9.04
N ILE A 44 -23.57 -2.52 -8.93
CA ILE A 44 -24.36 -3.37 -8.05
C ILE A 44 -23.67 -3.43 -6.70
N GLY A 45 -24.11 -2.62 -5.75
CA GLY A 45 -23.62 -2.67 -4.37
C GLY A 45 -23.76 -1.34 -3.65
N ASP A 46 -24.02 -1.40 -2.35
CA ASP A 46 -23.96 -0.23 -1.46
C ASP A 46 -22.48 0.07 -1.13
N ALA A 47 -22.14 1.33 -0.85
CA ALA A 47 -20.80 1.75 -0.40
C ALA A 47 -20.39 1.09 0.94
N ARG A 48 -21.30 0.33 1.56
CA ARG A 48 -21.13 -0.47 2.78
C ARG A 48 -20.98 -1.96 2.51
N MET A 49 -20.42 -2.36 1.37
CA MET A 49 -20.10 -3.75 1.12
C MET A 49 -19.12 -4.28 2.19
N LYS A 50 -19.35 -5.51 2.65
CA LYS A 50 -18.45 -6.17 3.61
C LYS A 50 -17.17 -6.51 2.85
N PHE A 51 -16.08 -5.84 3.20
CA PHE A 51 -14.75 -6.21 2.74
C PHE A 51 -14.23 -7.39 3.58
N ASP A 52 -13.42 -8.24 2.96
CA ASP A 52 -12.76 -9.33 3.66
C ASP A 52 -11.82 -8.79 4.74
N ILE A 53 -11.79 -9.44 5.90
CA ILE A 53 -10.98 -9.00 7.04
C ILE A 53 -9.47 -9.02 6.73
N LEU A 54 -9.06 -9.77 5.70
CA LEU A 54 -7.68 -9.92 5.26
C LEU A 54 -7.03 -8.59 4.89
N TYR A 55 -7.76 -7.66 4.27
CA TYR A 55 -7.22 -6.33 3.93
C TYR A 55 -6.85 -5.53 5.19
N TYR A 56 -7.61 -5.68 6.27
CA TYR A 56 -7.33 -5.03 7.54
C TYR A 56 -6.12 -5.65 8.24
N VAL A 57 -6.02 -6.99 8.24
CA VAL A 57 -4.88 -7.72 8.83
C VAL A 57 -3.57 -7.36 8.11
N ILE A 58 -3.57 -7.30 6.78
CA ILE A 58 -2.40 -6.86 5.99
C ILE A 58 -2.02 -5.42 6.34
N GLY A 59 -3.00 -4.52 6.51
CA GLY A 59 -2.75 -3.13 6.90
C GLY A 59 -2.11 -2.99 8.28
N ILE A 60 -2.60 -3.75 9.28
CA ILE A 60 -1.98 -3.78 10.61
C ILE A 60 -0.57 -4.37 10.56
N LEU A 61 -0.38 -5.47 9.83
CA LEU A 61 0.93 -6.11 9.71
C LEU A 61 1.95 -5.16 9.08
N TYR A 62 1.55 -4.42 8.04
CA TYR A 62 2.38 -3.35 7.46
C TYR A 62 2.74 -2.28 8.49
N LEU A 63 1.77 -1.81 9.28
CA LEU A 63 2.01 -0.80 10.30
C LEU A 63 3.00 -1.27 11.37
N ILE A 64 2.84 -2.49 11.89
CA ILE A 64 3.72 -3.04 12.92
C ILE A 64 5.14 -3.24 12.37
N PHE A 65 5.26 -3.82 11.17
CA PHE A 65 6.56 -4.05 10.53
C PHE A 65 7.28 -2.73 10.19
N ASP A 66 6.55 -1.69 9.78
CA ASP A 66 7.12 -0.36 9.53
C ASP A 66 7.62 0.31 10.82
N LEU A 67 6.90 0.14 11.93
CA LEU A 67 7.36 0.57 13.25
C LEU A 67 8.62 -0.16 13.73
N GLU A 68 8.80 -1.41 13.33
CA GLU A 68 10.00 -2.17 13.65
C GLU A 68 11.22 -1.72 12.82
N ILE A 69 11.01 -1.35 11.56
CA ILE A 69 12.08 -0.80 10.69
C ILE A 69 12.53 0.57 11.18
N ILE A 70 11.63 1.44 11.64
CA ILE A 70 12.06 2.75 12.16
C ILE A 70 12.94 2.61 13.41
N PHE A 71 12.79 1.54 14.20
CA PHE A 71 13.69 1.23 15.32
C PHE A 71 15.07 0.75 14.89
N LEU A 72 15.21 0.16 13.70
CA LEU A 72 16.53 -0.20 13.16
C LEU A 72 17.38 1.02 12.84
N PHE A 73 16.78 2.18 12.52
CA PHE A 73 17.54 3.36 12.11
C PHE A 73 18.42 3.94 13.24
N PRO A 74 17.90 4.24 14.45
CA PRO A 74 18.74 4.65 15.58
C PRO A 74 19.81 3.60 15.93
N LEU A 75 19.44 2.31 15.91
CA LEU A 75 20.38 1.22 16.16
C LEU A 75 21.53 1.23 15.16
N ALA A 76 21.24 1.48 13.87
CA ALA A 76 22.23 1.59 12.82
C ALA A 76 23.20 2.77 13.02
N THR A 77 22.70 3.91 13.52
CA THR A 77 23.55 5.08 13.78
C THR A 77 24.49 4.89 14.97
N VAL A 78 24.04 4.15 16.00
CA VAL A 78 24.79 3.97 17.26
C VAL A 78 25.80 2.82 17.17
N LEU A 79 25.66 1.90 16.21
CA LEU A 79 26.59 0.79 15.93
C LEU A 79 28.06 1.22 15.84
N PHE A 80 28.34 2.42 15.34
CA PHE A 80 29.71 2.93 15.20
C PHE A 80 30.32 3.41 16.53
N SER A 81 29.50 3.66 17.56
CA SER A 81 29.93 4.26 18.84
C SER A 81 30.02 3.25 19.99
N ILE A 82 29.22 2.19 19.96
CA ILE A 82 29.21 1.12 20.95
C ILE A 82 30.12 0.01 20.44
N GLY A 83 31.03 -0.49 21.29
CA GLY A 83 32.02 -1.53 20.92
C GLY A 83 31.43 -2.62 20.01
N SER A 84 32.13 -2.90 18.91
CA SER A 84 31.59 -3.59 17.73
C SER A 84 30.92 -4.93 18.02
N LEU A 85 31.41 -5.69 19.03
CA LEU A 85 30.85 -6.99 19.38
C LEU A 85 29.46 -6.92 20.04
N LEU A 86 29.26 -6.05 21.03
CA LEU A 86 27.98 -5.92 21.73
C LEU A 86 26.89 -5.39 20.80
N ALA A 87 27.25 -4.41 19.96
CA ALA A 87 26.30 -3.81 19.03
C ALA A 87 25.84 -4.82 17.96
N VAL A 88 26.73 -5.70 17.48
CA VAL A 88 26.38 -6.81 16.58
C VAL A 88 25.39 -7.78 17.25
N TRP A 89 25.59 -8.15 18.52
CA TRP A 89 24.66 -9.04 19.23
C TRP A 89 23.27 -8.44 19.40
N VAL A 90 23.18 -7.14 19.72
CA VAL A 90 21.88 -6.46 19.85
C VAL A 90 21.13 -6.43 18.52
N VAL A 91 21.80 -6.11 17.41
CA VAL A 91 21.21 -6.14 16.07
C VAL A 91 20.75 -7.55 15.70
N MET A 92 21.57 -8.56 15.96
CA MET A 92 21.23 -9.96 15.65
C MET A 92 20.01 -10.44 16.43
N ILE A 93 19.93 -10.16 17.73
CA ILE A 93 18.77 -10.51 18.55
C ILE A 93 17.52 -9.78 18.06
N PHE A 94 17.63 -8.49 17.75
CA PHE A 94 16.52 -7.71 17.22
C PHE A 94 15.99 -8.28 15.91
N LEU A 95 16.88 -8.58 14.94
CA LEU A 95 16.49 -9.20 13.67
C LEU A 95 15.86 -10.59 13.83
N ILE A 96 16.32 -11.40 14.80
CA ILE A 96 15.72 -12.70 15.10
C ILE A 96 14.28 -12.53 15.58
N ILE A 97 14.02 -11.58 16.47
CA ILE A 97 12.67 -11.30 16.98
C ILE A 97 11.75 -10.88 15.83
N LEU A 98 12.22 -9.99 14.94
CA LEU A 98 11.48 -9.60 13.73
C LEU A 98 11.16 -10.79 12.83
N THR A 99 12.15 -11.64 12.59
CA THR A 99 12.00 -12.80 11.72
C THR A 99 11.00 -13.80 12.31
N ILE A 100 11.00 -13.99 13.63
CA ILE A 100 10.04 -14.87 14.31
C ILE A 100 8.62 -14.30 14.24
N GLY A 101 8.45 -13.00 14.50
CA GLY A 101 7.15 -12.33 14.38
C GLY A 101 6.57 -12.46 12.96
N PHE A 102 7.40 -12.22 11.95
CA PHE A 102 7.03 -12.38 10.55
C PHE A 102 6.67 -13.84 10.21
N LEU A 103 7.47 -14.81 10.66
CA LEU A 103 7.18 -16.24 10.44
C LEU A 103 5.85 -16.64 11.09
N TYR A 104 5.59 -16.18 12.32
CA TYR A 104 4.36 -16.50 13.04
C TYR A 104 3.12 -16.07 12.26
N GLU A 105 3.09 -14.84 11.76
CA GLU A 105 1.98 -14.31 10.95
C GLU A 105 1.84 -15.03 9.61
N TRP A 106 2.97 -15.40 8.99
CA TRP A 106 2.97 -16.20 7.77
C TRP A 106 2.29 -17.56 7.96
N PHE A 107 2.57 -18.25 9.07
CA PHE A 107 1.96 -19.54 9.38
C PHE A 107 0.48 -19.44 9.78
N HIS A 108 0.01 -18.28 10.27
CA HIS A 108 -1.40 -18.07 10.63
C HIS A 108 -2.30 -17.72 9.43
N GLY A 109 -1.77 -17.75 8.20
CA GLY A 109 -2.58 -17.62 7.00
C GLY A 109 -3.03 -16.19 6.68
N ALA A 110 -2.40 -15.17 7.29
CA ALA A 110 -2.67 -13.76 6.97
C ALA A 110 -2.39 -13.40 5.49
N LEU A 111 -1.63 -14.25 4.78
CA LEU A 111 -1.30 -14.11 3.36
C LEU A 111 -2.04 -15.10 2.44
N GLU A 112 -3.05 -15.85 2.94
CA GLU A 112 -3.86 -16.66 2.04
C GLU A 112 -4.64 -15.75 1.10
N ILE A 113 -4.25 -15.78 -0.18
CA ILE A 113 -4.82 -14.95 -1.24
C ILE A 113 -6.31 -15.27 -1.31
N VAL A 114 -7.13 -14.23 -1.09
CA VAL A 114 -8.58 -14.26 -1.28
C VAL A 114 -8.90 -14.96 -2.60
N THR A 115 -9.36 -16.20 -2.52
CA THR A 115 -10.14 -16.78 -3.60
C THR A 115 -11.47 -16.03 -3.54
N LEU A 116 -11.78 -15.28 -4.59
CA LEU A 116 -12.99 -14.47 -4.69
C LEU A 116 -14.20 -15.26 -4.15
N PRO A 117 -15.11 -14.61 -3.41
CA PRO A 117 -16.27 -15.31 -2.87
C PRO A 117 -16.98 -16.06 -4.00
N THR A 118 -17.29 -17.34 -3.79
CA THR A 118 -17.95 -18.23 -4.77
C THR A 118 -19.19 -17.59 -5.40
N ILE A 119 -19.81 -16.61 -4.74
CA ILE A 119 -20.92 -15.78 -5.20
C ILE A 119 -20.59 -14.97 -6.48
N TYR A 120 -19.39 -14.39 -6.61
CA TYR A 120 -19.00 -13.62 -7.80
C TYR A 120 -18.68 -14.52 -9.00
N ILE A 121 -18.10 -15.69 -8.74
CA ILE A 121 -17.87 -16.73 -9.76
C ILE A 121 -19.21 -17.30 -10.27
N TYR A 122 -20.19 -17.49 -9.38
CA TYR A 122 -21.54 -17.95 -9.76
C TYR A 122 -22.28 -16.94 -10.65
N TYR A 123 -22.17 -15.64 -10.34
CA TYR A 123 -22.78 -14.58 -11.15
C TYR A 123 -22.14 -14.46 -12.53
N ILE A 124 -20.81 -14.55 -12.63
CA ILE A 124 -20.09 -14.55 -13.91
C ILE A 124 -20.41 -15.81 -14.73
N SER A 125 -20.65 -16.96 -14.09
CA SER A 125 -20.99 -18.22 -14.77
C SER A 125 -22.46 -18.36 -15.19
N ILE A 126 -23.37 -17.54 -14.66
CA ILE A 126 -24.79 -17.45 -15.10
C ILE A 126 -24.96 -16.45 -16.25
N MET A 127 -24.04 -15.50 -16.40
CA MET A 127 -24.05 -14.46 -17.44
C MET A 127 -23.31 -14.85 -18.73
N LEU A 128 -22.62 -16.01 -18.73
CA LEU A 128 -21.92 -16.65 -19.85
C LEU A 128 -22.71 -17.86 -20.35
#